data_AF-A0A7X3ZN53-F1
#
_entry.id   AF-A0A7X3ZN53-F1
#
_cell.length_a   1.000
_cell.length_b   1.000
_cell.length_c   1.000
_cell.angle_alpha   90.00
_cell.angle_beta   90.00
_cell.angle_gamma   90.00
#
_symmetry.space_group_name_H-M   'P 1'
#
loop_
_entity.id
_entity.type
_entity.pdbx_description
1 polymer ?
#
loop_
_entity_poly.entity_id
_entity_poly.type
_entity_poly.pdbx_seq_one_letter_code
_entity_poly.pdbx_strand_id
1 'polypeptide(L)'
;MKNNIVFVLSILLVVGFVVGIHADKSDCTNLDGDGAKPIQEVGSEEVGTQNDYDMVVEEDTRDGVVYLALIGGSQPTPNGCGLIPKNPAGEWTGWGGPLNFDNVTIGEGTTTRNHIVIGGTYFERGIGAHSVGTFVYDLTGGDYVRFEGYAGMSDEKDPGDCGHGGSSHFVFSIDGTEVEVTGTLTGTADGENVDPLKVEFDIPENATELTIVMGDGGDGLGCDHSALGDAKLITSQATSVEPANKLSTTWGSLKARY
;
A
#
# COMPACT_ATOMS: atom_id res chain seq x y z
N MET A 1 46.32 -53.27 -28.58
CA MET A 1 46.45 -52.00 -27.83
C MET A 1 45.10 -51.32 -27.88
N LYS A 2 44.37 -51.27 -26.75
CA LYS A 2 42.99 -50.76 -26.67
C LYS A 2 43.03 -49.26 -26.34
N ASN A 3 42.41 -48.45 -27.20
CA ASN A 3 42.19 -47.02 -26.97
C ASN A 3 41.11 -46.83 -25.89
N ASN A 4 41.46 -46.14 -24.81
CA ASN A 4 40.48 -45.61 -23.86
C ASN A 4 40.25 -44.13 -24.17
N ILE A 5 39.09 -43.82 -24.72
CA ILE A 5 38.57 -42.46 -24.83
C ILE A 5 37.90 -42.14 -23.49
N VAL A 6 38.47 -41.20 -22.74
CA VAL A 6 37.86 -40.64 -21.53
C VAL A 6 36.98 -39.47 -21.96
N PHE A 7 35.67 -39.61 -21.79
CA PHE A 7 34.71 -38.51 -21.91
C PHE A 7 34.70 -37.75 -20.58
N VAL A 8 35.20 -36.51 -20.59
CA VAL A 8 35.07 -35.59 -19.45
C VAL A 8 33.75 -34.85 -19.62
N LEU A 9 32.77 -35.16 -18.78
CA LEU A 9 31.48 -34.48 -18.72
C LEU A 9 31.66 -33.23 -17.85
N SER A 10 31.86 -32.07 -18.49
CA SER A 10 31.90 -30.78 -17.81
C SER A 10 30.49 -30.38 -17.40
N ILE A 11 30.14 -30.54 -16.12
CA ILE A 11 28.91 -29.99 -15.54
C ILE A 11 29.12 -28.48 -15.41
N LEU A 12 28.51 -27.70 -16.32
CA LEU A 12 28.37 -26.26 -16.12
C LEU A 12 27.40 -26.05 -14.96
N LEU A 13 27.93 -25.63 -13.81
CA LEU A 13 27.16 -25.09 -12.71
C LEU A 13 26.65 -23.70 -13.15
N VAL A 14 25.44 -23.63 -13.68
CA VAL A 14 24.76 -22.36 -13.91
C VAL A 14 24.37 -21.84 -12.52
N VAL A 15 25.23 -20.98 -11.95
CA VAL A 15 24.85 -20.17 -10.80
C VAL A 15 23.85 -19.16 -11.32
N GLY A 16 22.56 -19.48 -11.22
CA GLY A 16 21.50 -18.51 -11.43
C GLY A 16 21.68 -17.41 -10.38
N PHE A 17 22.09 -16.22 -10.81
CA PHE A 17 21.90 -15.03 -10.02
C PHE A 17 20.39 -14.83 -9.90
N VAL A 18 19.83 -15.18 -8.74
CA VAL A 18 18.51 -14.71 -8.35
C VAL A 18 18.70 -13.22 -8.11
N VAL A 19 18.36 -12.40 -9.10
CA VAL A 19 18.30 -10.96 -8.91
C VAL A 19 17.07 -10.75 -8.04
N GLY A 20 17.27 -10.50 -6.75
CA GLY A 20 16.19 -10.10 -5.86
C GLY A 20 15.55 -8.84 -6.43
N ILE A 21 14.22 -8.83 -6.53
CA ILE A 21 13.49 -7.59 -6.77
C ILE A 21 13.51 -6.86 -5.43
N HIS A 22 14.29 -5.78 -5.36
CA HIS A 22 14.20 -4.82 -4.27
C HIS A 22 13.13 -3.80 -4.66
N ALA A 23 12.16 -3.56 -3.78
CA ALA A 23 11.28 -2.42 -3.92
C ALA A 23 11.92 -1.22 -3.21
N ASP A 24 12.07 -0.11 -3.93
CA ASP A 24 12.65 1.13 -3.40
C ASP A 24 11.93 2.32 -4.04
N LYS A 25 11.52 3.31 -3.23
CA LYS A 25 10.82 4.50 -3.73
C LYS A 25 11.64 5.30 -4.73
N SER A 26 12.97 5.18 -4.70
CA SER A 26 13.86 5.82 -5.69
C SER A 26 13.76 5.22 -7.09
N ASP A 27 13.21 4.01 -7.21
CA ASP A 27 12.89 3.40 -8.51
C ASP A 27 11.54 3.86 -9.07
N CYS A 28 10.75 4.61 -8.29
CA CYS A 28 9.48 5.18 -8.74
C CYS A 28 9.64 6.48 -9.52
N THR A 29 8.69 6.71 -10.42
CA THR A 29 8.51 7.98 -11.14
C THR A 29 7.18 8.60 -10.75
N ASN A 30 7.10 9.93 -10.70
CA ASN A 30 5.89 10.65 -10.30
C ASN A 30 5.41 10.24 -8.90
N LEU A 31 6.36 10.04 -7.97
CA LEU A 31 6.08 9.87 -6.55
C LEU A 31 5.63 11.21 -5.95
N ASP A 32 4.84 11.17 -4.87
CA ASP A 32 4.53 12.29 -3.97
C ASP A 32 3.75 13.47 -4.56
N GLY A 33 3.47 13.49 -5.87
CA GLY A 33 2.60 14.50 -6.49
C GLY A 33 3.23 15.87 -6.66
N ASP A 34 3.32 16.36 -7.90
CA ASP A 34 3.67 17.78 -8.11
C ASP A 34 2.61 18.67 -7.46
N GLY A 35 3.05 19.52 -6.52
CA GLY A 35 2.16 20.43 -5.81
C GLY A 35 1.33 19.78 -4.71
N ALA A 36 1.72 18.59 -4.23
CA ALA A 36 1.15 18.05 -3.00
C ALA A 36 1.33 19.04 -1.85
N LYS A 37 0.33 19.16 -0.97
CA LYS A 37 0.51 20.02 0.20
C LYS A 37 1.61 19.42 1.08
N PRO A 38 2.50 20.26 1.65
CA PRO A 38 3.57 19.77 2.51
C PRO A 38 3.03 18.97 3.69
N ILE A 39 3.76 17.92 4.06
CA ILE A 39 3.60 17.24 5.34
C ILE A 39 4.36 18.00 6.43
N GLN A 40 3.91 17.89 7.67
CA GLN A 40 4.53 18.53 8.82
C GLN A 40 4.63 17.59 10.02
N GLU A 41 5.84 17.18 10.38
CA GLU A 41 6.07 16.45 11.63
C GLU A 41 5.80 17.38 12.83
N VAL A 42 5.00 16.90 13.78
CA VAL A 42 4.60 17.59 15.00
C VAL A 42 4.77 16.68 16.21
N GLY A 43 4.71 17.26 17.42
CA GLY A 43 4.81 16.46 18.66
C GLY A 43 3.52 15.73 19.03
N SER A 44 2.41 16.15 18.45
CA SER A 44 1.07 15.55 18.53
C SER A 44 0.30 16.09 17.33
N GLU A 45 -0.37 15.20 16.59
CA GLU A 45 -1.31 15.61 15.53
C GLU A 45 -2.48 16.44 16.12
N GLU A 46 -3.08 17.29 15.29
CA GLU A 46 -4.28 18.05 15.62
C GLU A 46 -5.41 17.82 14.60
N VAL A 47 -6.56 17.36 15.08
CA VAL A 47 -7.79 17.23 14.28
C VAL A 47 -8.11 18.51 13.49
N GLY A 48 -8.32 18.35 12.19
CA GLY A 48 -8.64 19.43 11.26
C GLY A 48 -7.41 20.22 10.76
N THR A 49 -6.22 19.90 11.24
CA THR A 49 -4.97 20.29 10.60
C THR A 49 -4.66 19.28 9.49
N GLN A 50 -4.31 19.78 8.31
CA GLN A 50 -4.05 18.92 7.16
C GLN A 50 -2.58 18.51 7.15
N ASN A 51 -2.34 17.20 7.01
CA ASN A 51 -1.03 16.57 6.79
C ASN A 51 0.01 16.82 7.90
N ASP A 52 -0.41 17.19 9.12
CA ASP A 52 0.46 17.06 10.28
C ASP A 52 0.46 15.61 10.76
N TYR A 53 1.59 15.18 11.29
CA TYR A 53 1.76 13.79 11.72
C TYR A 53 2.73 13.72 12.89
N ASP A 54 2.52 12.76 13.78
CA ASP A 54 3.40 12.45 14.91
C ASP A 54 3.91 11.00 14.88
N MET A 55 3.43 10.21 13.91
CA MET A 55 3.90 8.86 13.61
C MET A 55 4.29 8.73 12.14
N VAL A 56 5.28 7.87 11.88
CA VAL A 56 5.72 7.53 10.52
C VAL A 56 5.82 6.03 10.35
N VAL A 57 5.33 5.54 9.21
CA VAL A 57 5.59 4.20 8.69
C VAL A 57 6.54 4.35 7.50
N GLU A 58 7.80 4.03 7.78
CA GLU A 58 8.89 4.03 6.82
C GLU A 58 8.71 2.94 5.75
N GLU A 59 9.31 3.16 4.59
CA GLU A 59 9.36 2.15 3.53
C GLU A 59 10.04 0.84 3.99
N ASP A 60 9.43 -0.28 3.64
CA ASP A 60 9.95 -1.62 3.88
C ASP A 60 10.81 -2.09 2.70
N THR A 61 12.12 -1.95 2.86
CA THR A 61 13.13 -2.23 1.82
C THR A 61 13.62 -3.67 1.82
N ARG A 62 12.95 -4.59 2.53
CA ARG A 62 13.34 -6.00 2.58
C ARG A 62 13.16 -6.67 1.21
N ASP A 63 14.09 -7.56 0.86
CA ASP A 63 13.99 -8.39 -0.33
C ASP A 63 12.68 -9.18 -0.34
N GLY A 64 11.99 -9.13 -1.48
CA GLY A 64 10.73 -9.84 -1.65
C GLY A 64 9.50 -9.11 -1.10
N VAL A 65 9.65 -7.84 -0.69
CA VAL A 65 8.53 -6.91 -0.54
C VAL A 65 8.25 -6.26 -1.90
N VAL A 66 6.98 -6.20 -2.28
CA VAL A 66 6.51 -5.56 -3.52
C VAL A 66 5.37 -4.62 -3.17
N TYR A 67 5.59 -3.32 -3.28
CA TYR A 67 4.54 -2.32 -3.07
C TYR A 67 3.48 -2.39 -4.16
N LEU A 68 2.22 -2.16 -3.76
CA LEU A 68 1.18 -1.77 -4.70
C LEU A 68 1.42 -0.31 -5.06
N ALA A 69 1.56 -0.03 -6.34
CA ALA A 69 1.79 1.31 -6.88
C ALA A 69 0.70 1.64 -7.90
N LEU A 70 0.42 2.91 -8.14
CA LEU A 70 -0.46 3.34 -9.23
C LEU A 70 0.33 3.72 -10.48
N ILE A 71 1.51 4.32 -10.28
CA ILE A 71 2.33 4.92 -11.34
C ILE A 71 3.78 4.47 -11.17
N GLY A 72 4.51 4.30 -12.28
CA GLY A 72 5.94 3.94 -12.26
C GLY A 72 6.23 2.45 -12.04
N GLY A 73 5.26 1.68 -11.52
CA GLY A 73 5.38 0.22 -11.39
C GLY A 73 5.27 -0.55 -12.71
N SER A 74 5.17 -1.88 -12.64
CA SER A 74 4.99 -2.76 -13.80
C SER A 74 4.03 -3.90 -13.50
N GLN A 75 3.55 -4.60 -14.53
CA GLN A 75 2.69 -5.77 -14.43
C GLN A 75 2.85 -6.67 -15.67
N PRO A 76 2.53 -7.99 -15.60
CA PRO A 76 2.13 -8.72 -14.38
C PRO A 76 3.30 -8.96 -13.42
N THR A 77 4.54 -8.88 -13.92
CA THR A 77 5.75 -8.90 -13.08
C THR A 77 6.05 -7.48 -12.59
N PRO A 78 6.26 -7.27 -11.28
CA PRO A 78 6.56 -5.96 -10.72
C PRO A 78 7.98 -5.51 -11.10
N ASN A 79 8.24 -4.21 -11.00
CA ASN A 79 9.58 -3.65 -11.03
C ASN A 79 9.95 -3.10 -9.63
N GLY A 80 11.07 -2.38 -9.51
CA GLY A 80 11.52 -1.81 -8.22
C GLY A 80 10.57 -0.75 -7.63
N CYS A 81 9.72 -0.12 -8.45
CA CYS A 81 8.67 0.74 -7.90
C CYS A 81 7.52 -0.10 -7.32
N GLY A 82 7.07 -1.12 -8.03
CA GLY A 82 6.02 -2.01 -7.52
C GLY A 82 5.17 -2.65 -8.61
N LEU A 83 4.03 -3.18 -8.19
CA LEU A 83 2.99 -3.78 -9.04
C LEU A 83 1.88 -2.76 -9.30
N ILE A 84 1.51 -2.53 -10.56
CA ILE A 84 0.40 -1.61 -10.94
C ILE A 84 -0.91 -2.34 -11.26
N PRO A 85 -2.08 -1.68 -11.12
CA PRO A 85 -3.36 -2.27 -11.48
C PRO A 85 -3.48 -2.51 -12.99
N LYS A 86 -4.14 -3.61 -13.37
CA LYS A 86 -4.46 -4.01 -14.74
C LYS A 86 -5.75 -3.41 -15.28
N ASN A 87 -6.65 -2.99 -14.39
CA ASN A 87 -7.92 -2.40 -14.80
C ASN A 87 -7.73 -0.94 -15.28
N PRO A 88 -8.64 -0.42 -16.14
CA PRO A 88 -8.57 0.95 -16.64
C PRO A 88 -8.45 2.00 -15.53
N ALA A 89 -7.55 2.97 -15.72
CA ALA A 89 -7.31 4.04 -14.73
C ALA A 89 -8.55 4.90 -14.38
N GLY A 90 -9.57 4.91 -15.25
CA GLY A 90 -10.85 5.56 -14.97
C GLY A 90 -11.70 4.88 -13.88
N GLU A 91 -11.32 3.69 -13.44
CA GLU A 91 -11.99 2.94 -12.36
C GLU A 91 -11.31 3.13 -11.00
N TRP A 92 -10.10 3.70 -10.96
CA TRP A 92 -9.29 3.81 -9.75
C TRP A 92 -9.82 4.84 -8.76
N THR A 93 -10.66 5.77 -9.20
CA THR A 93 -11.26 6.78 -8.31
C THR A 93 -12.59 7.28 -8.86
N GLY A 94 -13.53 7.55 -7.95
CA GLY A 94 -14.86 8.06 -8.28
C GLY A 94 -14.86 9.56 -8.60
N TRP A 95 -13.87 10.31 -8.10
CA TRP A 95 -13.78 11.77 -8.26
C TRP A 95 -12.34 12.27 -8.33
N GLY A 96 -12.14 13.43 -8.93
CA GLY A 96 -10.84 14.14 -8.94
C GLY A 96 -9.76 13.49 -9.81
N GLY A 97 -10.05 12.38 -10.49
CA GLY A 97 -9.13 11.72 -11.41
C GLY A 97 -8.71 12.58 -12.62
N PRO A 98 -7.67 12.15 -13.36
CA PRO A 98 -6.97 10.87 -13.21
C PRO A 98 -5.99 10.87 -12.02
N LEU A 99 -5.79 9.69 -11.41
CA LEU A 99 -4.65 9.45 -10.52
C LEU A 99 -3.39 9.28 -11.37
N ASN A 100 -2.49 10.26 -11.31
CA ASN A 100 -1.32 10.37 -12.18
C ASN A 100 0.01 10.47 -11.39
N PHE A 101 -0.07 10.31 -10.07
CA PHE A 101 1.06 10.24 -9.16
C PHE A 101 0.89 9.03 -8.24
N ASP A 102 2.00 8.52 -7.74
CA ASP A 102 2.05 7.45 -6.75
C ASP A 102 2.16 8.03 -5.33
N ASN A 103 1.82 7.25 -4.31
CA ASN A 103 1.95 7.61 -2.89
C ASN A 103 1.23 8.91 -2.46
N VAL A 104 0.11 9.22 -3.09
CA VAL A 104 -0.69 10.40 -2.76
C VAL A 104 -2.18 10.12 -2.88
N THR A 105 -2.97 10.94 -2.18
CA THR A 105 -4.41 11.03 -2.34
C THR A 105 -4.80 12.17 -3.30
N ILE A 106 -6.10 12.33 -3.55
CA ILE A 106 -6.63 13.17 -4.63
C ILE A 106 -6.70 14.68 -4.32
N GLY A 107 -6.54 15.13 -3.07
CA GLY A 107 -6.54 16.56 -2.76
C GLY A 107 -7.91 17.23 -2.76
N GLU A 108 -8.02 18.36 -3.44
CA GLU A 108 -9.25 19.13 -3.69
C GLU A 108 -9.60 19.21 -5.18
N GLY A 109 -9.11 18.25 -5.99
CA GLY A 109 -9.45 18.16 -7.42
C GLY A 109 -8.35 17.58 -8.31
N THR A 110 -8.50 17.81 -9.62
CA THR A 110 -7.72 17.12 -10.66
C THR A 110 -6.24 17.43 -10.69
N THR A 111 -5.80 18.51 -10.02
CA THR A 111 -4.40 18.99 -10.05
C THR A 111 -3.77 19.09 -8.66
N THR A 112 -4.44 18.61 -7.63
CA THR A 112 -3.97 18.72 -6.24
C THR A 112 -3.68 17.34 -5.70
N ARG A 113 -2.68 17.21 -4.84
CA ARG A 113 -2.37 15.94 -4.17
C ARG A 113 -2.15 16.20 -2.69
N ASN A 114 -2.25 15.17 -1.88
CA ASN A 114 -1.79 15.16 -0.50
C ASN A 114 -1.05 13.86 -0.26
N HIS A 115 0.00 13.91 0.56
CA HIS A 115 0.63 12.68 1.03
C HIS A 115 -0.36 11.86 1.85
N ILE A 116 -0.10 10.56 1.94
CA ILE A 116 -0.95 9.65 2.70
C ILE A 116 -0.63 9.80 4.18
N VAL A 117 -1.48 10.57 4.87
CA VAL A 117 -1.54 10.64 6.34
C VAL A 117 -2.91 10.14 6.77
N ILE A 118 -2.92 9.17 7.68
CA ILE A 118 -4.15 8.56 8.23
C ILE A 118 -3.98 8.57 9.74
N GLY A 119 -4.87 9.23 10.48
CA GLY A 119 -4.82 9.20 11.94
C GLY A 119 -3.51 9.75 12.50
N GLY A 120 -2.97 10.83 11.93
CA GLY A 120 -1.66 11.38 12.30
C GLY A 120 -0.46 10.50 11.95
N THR A 121 -0.65 9.42 11.19
CA THR A 121 0.41 8.53 10.73
C THR A 121 0.75 8.81 9.27
N TYR A 122 1.95 9.31 9.00
CA TYR A 122 2.48 9.45 7.65
C TYR A 122 3.01 8.12 7.11
N PHE A 123 2.66 7.79 5.87
CA PHE A 123 3.14 6.60 5.17
C PHE A 123 4.04 6.99 4.00
N GLU A 124 5.28 6.47 3.99
CA GLU A 124 6.22 6.73 2.88
C GLU A 124 5.81 6.04 1.56
N ARG A 125 4.92 5.03 1.63
CA ARG A 125 4.40 4.28 0.48
C ARG A 125 2.91 4.00 0.70
N GLY A 126 2.14 3.95 -0.37
CA GLY A 126 0.71 3.62 -0.32
C GLY A 126 -0.04 4.05 -1.58
N ILE A 127 -1.36 3.85 -1.56
CA ILE A 127 -2.27 4.29 -2.63
C ILE A 127 -3.45 5.05 -2.05
N GLY A 128 -3.85 6.14 -2.71
CA GLY A 128 -4.96 6.99 -2.29
C GLY A 128 -5.94 7.28 -3.43
N ALA A 129 -7.23 7.41 -3.10
CA ALA A 129 -8.29 7.72 -4.06
C ALA A 129 -9.47 8.42 -3.40
N HIS A 130 -10.33 9.03 -4.21
CA HIS A 130 -11.71 9.25 -3.80
C HIS A 130 -12.54 8.00 -4.06
N SER A 131 -13.38 7.60 -3.11
CA SER A 131 -14.34 6.52 -3.29
C SER A 131 -15.40 6.83 -4.38
N VAL A 132 -15.99 5.86 -5.07
CA VAL A 132 -15.58 4.46 -5.09
C VAL A 132 -14.36 4.31 -6.01
N GLY A 133 -13.31 3.66 -5.51
CA GLY A 133 -12.12 3.33 -6.28
C GLY A 133 -11.90 1.82 -6.34
N THR A 134 -11.63 1.28 -7.54
CA THR A 134 -11.36 -0.14 -7.75
C THR A 134 -9.98 -0.35 -8.36
N PHE A 135 -9.19 -1.22 -7.74
CA PHE A 135 -7.85 -1.58 -8.17
C PHE A 135 -7.76 -3.10 -8.36
N VAL A 136 -7.37 -3.54 -9.55
CA VAL A 136 -7.25 -4.97 -9.87
C VAL A 136 -5.81 -5.27 -10.23
N TYR A 137 -5.12 -6.07 -9.43
CA TYR A 137 -3.72 -6.43 -9.61
C TYR A 137 -3.59 -7.86 -10.13
N ASP A 138 -2.77 -8.04 -11.16
CA ASP A 138 -2.41 -9.37 -11.68
C ASP A 138 -1.30 -9.99 -10.83
N LEU A 139 -1.61 -11.11 -10.17
CA LEU A 139 -0.69 -11.80 -9.26
C LEU A 139 0.18 -12.84 -9.96
N THR A 140 -0.03 -13.10 -11.26
CA THR A 140 0.65 -14.19 -11.98
C THR A 140 2.14 -13.97 -12.22
N GLY A 141 2.63 -12.74 -12.01
CA GLY A 141 4.03 -12.37 -12.24
C GLY A 141 4.94 -12.49 -11.02
N GLY A 142 4.46 -12.99 -9.88
CA GLY A 142 5.25 -13.17 -8.64
C GLY A 142 4.72 -14.31 -7.76
N ASP A 143 5.50 -14.73 -6.78
CA ASP A 143 5.19 -15.77 -5.80
C ASP A 143 4.71 -15.16 -4.47
N TYR A 144 3.66 -14.35 -4.56
CA TYR A 144 3.09 -13.64 -3.42
C TYR A 144 2.39 -14.59 -2.47
N VAL A 145 2.66 -14.45 -1.17
CA VAL A 145 2.12 -15.30 -0.10
C VAL A 145 1.26 -14.53 0.90
N ARG A 146 1.34 -13.20 0.92
CA ARG A 146 0.59 -12.35 1.84
C ARG A 146 0.42 -10.93 1.32
N PHE A 147 -0.70 -10.31 1.66
CA PHE A 147 -0.90 -8.86 1.59
C PHE A 147 -0.76 -8.25 3.00
N GLU A 148 -0.16 -7.06 3.08
CA GLU A 148 -0.12 -6.21 4.28
C GLU A 148 -0.39 -4.76 3.89
N GLY A 149 -1.11 -4.01 4.73
CA GLY A 149 -1.34 -2.58 4.56
C GLY A 149 -2.13 -1.98 5.72
N TYR A 150 -2.47 -0.70 5.60
CA TYR A 150 -3.21 0.07 6.59
C TYR A 150 -4.32 0.86 5.92
N ALA A 151 -5.57 0.54 6.23
CA ALA A 151 -6.75 1.18 5.66
C ALA A 151 -7.23 2.34 6.53
N GLY A 152 -7.68 3.43 5.89
CA GLY A 152 -8.31 4.53 6.59
C GLY A 152 -8.64 5.71 5.68
N MET A 153 -9.07 6.81 6.28
CA MET A 153 -9.33 8.05 5.59
C MET A 153 -8.11 8.96 5.67
N SER A 154 -7.87 9.71 4.61
CA SER A 154 -6.83 10.72 4.57
C SER A 154 -7.21 11.90 5.46
N ASP A 155 -6.27 12.35 6.29
CA ASP A 155 -6.44 13.51 7.18
C ASP A 155 -6.51 14.85 6.41
N GLU A 156 -6.53 14.80 5.08
CA GLU A 156 -6.65 15.99 4.23
C GLU A 156 -8.02 16.68 4.32
N LYS A 157 -9.06 16.01 4.85
CA LYS A 157 -10.41 16.58 4.93
C LYS A 157 -10.71 17.13 6.31
N ASP A 158 -11.12 18.40 6.33
CA ASP A 158 -11.58 19.07 7.54
C ASP A 158 -12.89 18.42 8.03
N PRO A 159 -12.93 17.84 9.24
CA PRO A 159 -14.16 17.28 9.80
C PRO A 159 -15.26 18.33 9.97
N GLY A 160 -14.93 19.61 10.18
CA GLY A 160 -15.94 20.66 10.32
C GLY A 160 -16.89 20.77 9.12
N ASP A 161 -16.34 20.68 7.90
CA ASP A 161 -17.08 20.80 6.65
C ASP A 161 -17.43 19.43 6.02
N CYS A 162 -16.65 18.38 6.31
CA CYS A 162 -16.81 17.04 5.77
C CYS A 162 -17.33 16.02 6.80
N GLY A 163 -17.99 16.47 7.86
CA GLY A 163 -18.56 15.62 8.89
C GLY A 163 -17.50 14.90 9.72
N HIS A 164 -17.31 13.61 9.50
CA HIS A 164 -16.26 12.84 10.17
C HIS A 164 -14.97 12.76 9.34
N GLY A 165 -14.73 13.69 8.42
CA GLY A 165 -13.59 13.63 7.49
C GLY A 165 -13.78 12.61 6.35
N GLY A 166 -15.04 12.34 5.97
CA GLY A 166 -15.40 11.29 5.01
C GLY A 166 -15.57 9.91 5.64
N SER A 167 -16.07 8.96 4.86
CA SER A 167 -16.22 7.56 5.28
C SER A 167 -15.89 6.55 4.18
N SER A 168 -15.42 5.36 4.56
CA SER A 168 -15.16 4.29 3.60
C SER A 168 -15.22 2.92 4.24
N HIS A 169 -15.43 1.89 3.43
CA HIS A 169 -15.17 0.51 3.77
C HIS A 169 -14.31 -0.10 2.67
N PHE A 170 -13.42 -1.01 3.03
CA PHE A 170 -12.48 -1.61 2.11
C PHE A 170 -12.82 -3.08 1.92
N VAL A 171 -12.88 -3.51 0.66
CA VAL A 171 -13.13 -4.91 0.27
C VAL A 171 -11.91 -5.44 -0.47
N PHE A 172 -11.37 -6.55 0.01
CA PHE A 172 -10.27 -7.26 -0.61
C PHE A 172 -10.76 -8.62 -1.08
N SER A 173 -10.52 -8.92 -2.35
CA SER A 173 -10.93 -10.17 -2.98
C SER A 173 -9.76 -10.83 -3.69
N ILE A 174 -9.61 -12.14 -3.50
CA ILE A 174 -8.69 -12.97 -4.28
C ILE A 174 -9.50 -13.83 -5.25
N ASP A 175 -9.16 -13.74 -6.54
CA ASP A 175 -9.84 -14.48 -7.63
C ASP A 175 -11.39 -14.34 -7.56
N GLY A 176 -11.87 -13.15 -7.22
CA GLY A 176 -13.29 -12.82 -7.10
C GLY A 176 -13.98 -13.27 -5.80
N THR A 177 -13.25 -13.87 -4.85
CA THR A 177 -13.76 -14.22 -3.52
C THR A 177 -13.30 -13.20 -2.49
N GLU A 178 -14.23 -12.58 -1.76
CA GLU A 178 -13.90 -11.68 -0.64
C GLU A 178 -13.13 -12.45 0.43
N VAL A 179 -11.95 -11.95 0.78
CA VAL A 179 -11.07 -12.52 1.81
C VAL A 179 -11.00 -11.63 3.05
N GLU A 180 -11.21 -10.33 2.90
CA GLU A 180 -11.24 -9.35 3.99
C GLU A 180 -12.19 -8.21 3.64
N VAL A 181 -13.00 -7.79 4.61
CA VAL A 181 -13.92 -6.64 4.48
C VAL A 181 -13.86 -5.85 5.78
N THR A 182 -13.49 -4.57 5.71
CA THR A 182 -13.48 -3.71 6.89
C THR A 182 -14.89 -3.29 7.27
N GLY A 183 -15.08 -2.87 8.53
CA GLY A 183 -16.20 -2.00 8.87
C GLY A 183 -16.09 -0.64 8.18
N THR A 184 -17.11 0.21 8.37
CA THR A 184 -17.00 1.63 8.00
C THR A 184 -15.94 2.31 8.86
N LEU A 185 -14.95 2.89 8.20
CA LEU A 185 -13.93 3.75 8.77
C LEU A 185 -14.31 5.20 8.48
N THR A 186 -14.10 6.07 9.46
CA THR A 186 -14.25 7.53 9.31
C THR A 186 -12.89 8.18 9.53
N GLY A 187 -12.72 9.46 9.15
CA GLY A 187 -11.47 10.19 9.38
C GLY A 187 -11.33 10.65 10.82
N THR A 188 -12.45 10.96 11.48
CA THR A 188 -12.50 11.37 12.88
C THR A 188 -13.62 10.66 13.63
N ALA A 189 -13.41 10.44 14.92
CA ALA A 189 -14.40 9.93 15.84
C ALA A 189 -14.16 10.55 17.22
N ASP A 190 -15.24 10.94 17.91
CA ASP A 190 -15.18 11.50 19.26
C ASP A 190 -14.22 12.70 19.45
N GLY A 191 -13.95 13.44 18.36
CA GLY A 191 -13.07 14.62 18.37
C GLY A 191 -11.58 14.31 18.22
N GLU A 192 -11.23 13.08 17.84
CA GLU A 192 -9.87 12.62 17.55
C GLU A 192 -9.81 12.09 16.10
N ASN A 193 -8.64 12.13 15.47
CA ASN A 193 -8.41 11.46 14.20
C ASN A 193 -8.45 9.93 14.42
N VAL A 194 -8.96 9.19 13.44
CA VAL A 194 -9.09 7.73 13.55
C VAL A 194 -7.81 7.06 13.08
N ASP A 195 -7.19 6.29 13.98
CA ASP A 195 -6.00 5.51 13.69
C ASP A 195 -6.15 4.61 12.45
N PRO A 196 -5.07 4.41 11.67
CA PRO A 196 -5.08 3.50 10.53
C PRO A 196 -5.34 2.05 10.96
N LEU A 197 -6.27 1.37 10.29
CA LEU A 197 -6.58 -0.04 10.53
C LEU A 197 -5.59 -0.94 9.78
N LYS A 198 -4.78 -1.72 10.51
CA LYS A 198 -3.94 -2.77 9.90
C LYS A 198 -4.83 -3.81 9.20
N VAL A 199 -4.52 -4.10 7.94
CA VAL A 199 -5.12 -5.17 7.14
C VAL A 199 -4.02 -6.11 6.66
N GLU A 200 -4.18 -7.41 6.94
CA GLU A 200 -3.27 -8.45 6.46
C GLU A 200 -4.00 -9.77 6.23
N PHE A 201 -3.67 -10.47 5.15
CA PHE A 201 -4.23 -11.78 4.85
C PHE A 201 -3.29 -12.61 3.97
N ASP A 202 -3.33 -13.93 4.13
CA ASP A 202 -2.55 -14.85 3.32
C ASP A 202 -3.13 -14.96 1.90
N ILE A 203 -2.24 -15.04 0.92
CA ILE A 203 -2.59 -15.21 -0.50
C ILE A 203 -2.47 -16.70 -0.83
N PRO A 204 -3.55 -17.36 -1.29
CA PRO A 204 -3.51 -18.76 -1.70
C PRO A 204 -2.50 -19.02 -2.82
N GLU A 205 -1.90 -20.21 -2.81
CA GLU A 205 -1.04 -20.65 -3.91
C GLU A 205 -1.77 -20.61 -5.25
N ASN A 206 -1.09 -20.13 -6.29
CA ASN A 206 -1.62 -19.96 -7.64
C ASN A 206 -2.78 -18.95 -7.77
N ALA A 207 -3.01 -18.10 -6.76
CA ALA A 207 -3.90 -16.96 -6.89
C ALA A 207 -3.46 -16.10 -8.09
N THR A 208 -4.43 -15.61 -8.86
CA THR A 208 -4.16 -14.89 -10.11
C THR A 208 -4.50 -13.41 -10.05
N GLU A 209 -5.38 -13.02 -9.12
CA GLU A 209 -5.89 -11.66 -9.05
C GLU A 209 -6.16 -11.22 -7.62
N LEU A 210 -5.72 -10.01 -7.29
CA LEU A 210 -6.16 -9.26 -6.11
C LEU A 210 -7.03 -8.09 -6.59
N THR A 211 -8.26 -8.01 -6.10
CA THR A 211 -9.12 -6.84 -6.27
C THR A 211 -9.27 -6.12 -4.95
N ILE A 212 -9.07 -4.81 -4.96
CA ILE A 212 -9.28 -3.91 -3.83
C ILE A 212 -10.34 -2.90 -4.23
N VAL A 213 -11.38 -2.74 -3.41
CA VAL A 213 -12.39 -1.69 -3.56
C VAL A 213 -12.35 -0.79 -2.33
N MET A 214 -12.19 0.51 -2.57
CA MET A 214 -12.42 1.58 -1.59
C MET A 214 -13.86 2.08 -1.77
N GLY A 215 -14.75 1.72 -0.85
CA GLY A 215 -16.19 1.97 -0.92
C GLY A 215 -16.61 3.31 -0.31
N ASP A 216 -17.92 3.58 -0.29
CA ASP A 216 -18.55 4.84 0.13
C ASP A 216 -18.99 4.87 1.61
N GLY A 217 -18.53 3.90 2.40
CA GLY A 217 -18.85 3.76 3.83
C GLY A 217 -20.35 3.61 4.20
N GLY A 218 -21.26 3.66 3.23
CA GLY A 218 -22.71 3.54 3.38
C GLY A 218 -23.47 4.86 3.58
N ASP A 219 -22.82 6.02 3.56
CA ASP A 219 -23.45 7.34 3.74
C ASP A 219 -23.37 8.27 2.51
N GLY A 220 -22.87 7.76 1.39
CA GLY A 220 -22.74 8.48 0.11
C GLY A 220 -21.28 8.80 -0.17
N LEU A 221 -20.99 9.65 -1.17
CA LEU A 221 -19.62 9.92 -1.64
C LEU A 221 -19.03 11.21 -1.05
N GLY A 222 -19.44 11.58 0.16
CA GLY A 222 -19.17 12.90 0.71
C GLY A 222 -17.78 12.99 1.35
N CYS A 223 -16.81 13.55 0.64
CA CYS A 223 -15.43 13.73 1.14
C CYS A 223 -14.66 12.42 1.41
N ASP A 224 -15.04 11.30 0.77
CA ASP A 224 -14.46 9.98 1.00
C ASP A 224 -13.08 9.81 0.36
N HIS A 225 -12.10 10.46 0.97
CA HIS A 225 -10.71 10.43 0.54
C HIS A 225 -10.00 9.25 1.19
N SER A 226 -10.19 8.09 0.59
CA SER A 226 -9.69 6.80 1.05
C SER A 226 -8.23 6.58 0.74
N ALA A 227 -7.52 5.93 1.65
CA ALA A 227 -6.14 5.55 1.46
C ALA A 227 -5.83 4.16 2.03
N LEU A 228 -4.85 3.52 1.40
CA LEU A 228 -4.14 2.37 1.94
C LEU A 228 -2.67 2.75 2.11
N GLY A 229 -2.26 2.98 3.35
CA GLY A 229 -0.85 3.17 3.73
C GLY A 229 -0.09 1.85 3.74
N ASP A 230 1.18 1.88 3.35
CA ASP A 230 2.12 0.75 3.32
C ASP A 230 1.55 -0.52 2.65
N ALA A 231 0.74 -0.33 1.60
CA ALA A 231 0.07 -1.41 0.88
C ALA A 231 1.05 -2.23 0.03
N LYS A 232 1.29 -3.48 0.42
CA LYS A 232 2.32 -4.33 -0.19
C LYS A 232 1.96 -5.81 -0.22
N LEU A 233 2.62 -6.50 -1.14
CA LEU A 233 2.64 -7.95 -1.27
C LEU A 233 3.98 -8.47 -0.75
N ILE A 234 3.93 -9.57 -0.01
CA ILE A 234 5.08 -10.27 0.53
C ILE A 234 5.27 -11.55 -0.29
N THR A 235 6.47 -11.79 -0.78
CA THR A 235 6.85 -13.03 -1.50
C THR A 235 7.38 -14.08 -0.55
N SER A 236 7.52 -15.32 -1.05
CA SER A 236 8.17 -16.39 -0.28
C SER A 236 9.60 -16.04 0.14
N GLN A 237 10.32 -15.23 -0.66
CA GLN A 237 11.67 -14.76 -0.34
C GLN A 237 11.70 -13.96 0.98
N ALA A 238 10.80 -12.98 1.13
CA ALA A 238 10.72 -12.14 2.32
C ALA A 238 10.38 -12.93 3.60
N THR A 239 9.64 -14.04 3.47
CA THR A 239 9.31 -14.92 4.62
C THR A 239 10.45 -15.86 5.00
N SER A 240 11.36 -16.16 4.07
CA SER A 240 12.54 -16.99 4.33
C SER A 240 13.68 -16.25 5.05
N VAL A 241 13.63 -14.91 5.06
CA VAL A 241 14.51 -14.05 5.85
C VAL A 241 13.89 -13.89 7.23
N GLU A 242 14.33 -14.69 8.22
CA GLU A 242 13.96 -14.49 9.63
C GLU A 242 14.23 -13.03 10.04
N PRO A 243 13.21 -12.26 10.49
CA PRO A 243 13.41 -10.87 10.85
C PRO A 243 14.12 -10.79 12.20
N ALA A 244 15.36 -10.28 12.19
CA ALA A 244 16.11 -9.99 13.41
C ALA A 244 15.44 -8.93 14.31
N ASN A 245 14.41 -8.22 13.83
CA ASN A 245 13.71 -7.16 14.56
C ASN A 245 12.20 -7.15 14.27
N LYS A 246 11.47 -8.21 14.64
CA LYS A 246 10.02 -8.04 14.83
C LYS A 246 9.77 -7.21 16.09
N LEU A 247 9.13 -6.05 15.94
CA LEU A 247 8.36 -5.47 17.04
C LEU A 247 7.34 -6.51 17.49
N SER A 248 7.31 -6.76 18.80
CA SER A 248 6.46 -7.75 19.43
C SER A 248 4.99 -7.44 19.14
N THR A 249 4.26 -8.40 18.56
CA THR A 249 2.80 -8.36 18.38
C THR A 249 2.02 -8.58 19.68
N THR A 250 2.55 -8.10 20.80
CA THR A 250 1.82 -8.12 22.08
C THR A 250 1.49 -6.69 22.48
N TRP A 251 0.22 -6.33 22.30
CA TRP A 251 -0.46 -5.21 22.94
C TRP A 251 -0.40 -5.30 24.48
N GLY A 252 0.78 -5.16 25.06
CA GLY A 252 0.95 -5.42 26.49
C GLY A 252 2.39 -5.38 27.00
N SER A 253 3.13 -4.30 26.77
CA SER A 253 4.10 -3.86 27.80
C SER A 253 4.50 -2.39 27.66
N LEU A 254 3.94 -1.60 28.59
CA LEU A 254 4.63 -0.57 29.37
C LEU A 254 5.19 0.65 28.63
N LYS A 255 4.45 1.76 28.81
CA LYS A 255 4.99 3.09 29.18
C LYS A 255 6.49 3.05 29.53
N ALA A 256 7.33 3.50 28.61
CA ALA A 256 8.63 4.03 28.96
C ALA A 256 8.49 5.55 29.05
N ARG A 257 8.15 6.01 30.26
CA ARG A 257 8.43 7.39 30.67
C ARG A 257 9.94 7.57 30.71
N TYR A 258 10.44 8.64 30.10
CA TYR A 258 11.37 9.58 30.72
C TYR A 258 11.05 10.98 30.21
#